data_AF-A0A1H8HL11-F1
#
_entry.id   AF-A0A1H8HL11-F1
#
_cell.length_a   1.000
_cell.length_b   1.000
_cell.length_c   1.000
_cell.angle_alpha   90.00
_cell.angle_beta   90.00
_cell.angle_gamma   90.00
#
_symmetry.space_group_name_H-M   'P 1'
#
loop_
_entity.id
_entity.type
_entity.pdbx_description
1 polymer ?
#
loop_
_entity_poly.entity_id
_entity_poly.type
_entity_poly.pdbx_seq_one_letter_code
_entity_poly.pdbx_strand_id
1 'polypeptide(L)'
;MFDEERQERIESKEAVAEKAASCIRECMALMRESGMPWDSIIAGAHAEVISAMTLAFGGRMAAHCCTSAAERVCTLPSEADHALACARPAGSA
;
A
#
# COMPACT_ATOMS: atom_id res chain seq x y z
N MET A 1 -22.62 19.22 -11.59
CA MET A 1 -23.17 17.92 -12.02
C MET A 1 -22.07 16.94 -12.41
N PHE A 2 -21.22 17.21 -13.42
CA PHE A 2 -20.12 16.28 -13.79
C PHE A 2 -19.03 16.11 -12.71
N ASP A 3 -18.73 17.16 -11.94
CA ASP A 3 -17.71 17.09 -10.87
C ASP A 3 -18.19 16.34 -9.63
N GLU A 4 -19.50 16.37 -9.36
CA GLU A 4 -20.13 15.73 -8.19
C GLU A 4 -20.18 14.21 -8.37
N GLU A 5 -20.60 13.72 -9.53
CA GLU A 5 -20.54 12.28 -9.83
C GLU A 5 -19.10 11.75 -9.93
N ARG A 6 -18.14 12.58 -10.33
CA ARG A 6 -16.72 12.20 -10.37
C ARG A 6 -16.19 12.04 -8.94
N GLN A 7 -16.56 12.95 -8.05
CA GLN A 7 -16.19 12.91 -6.64
C GLN A 7 -16.79 11.68 -5.93
N GLU A 8 -18.08 11.40 -6.12
CA GLU A 8 -18.73 10.20 -5.57
C GLU A 8 -18.08 8.90 -6.06
N ARG A 9 -17.66 8.84 -7.34
CA ARG A 9 -16.95 7.68 -7.89
C ARG A 9 -15.55 7.51 -7.30
N ILE A 10 -14.88 8.58 -6.89
CA ILE A 10 -13.57 8.52 -6.23
C ILE A 10 -13.75 8.03 -4.79
N GLU A 11 -14.67 8.63 -4.03
CA GLU A 11 -14.97 8.24 -2.65
C GLU A 11 -15.42 6.77 -2.55
N SER A 12 -16.21 6.31 -3.52
CA SER A 12 -16.61 4.90 -3.62
C SER A 12 -15.40 3.97 -3.83
N LYS A 13 -14.43 4.37 -4.65
CA LYS A 13 -13.22 3.58 -4.89
C LYS A 13 -12.28 3.57 -3.70
N GLU A 14 -12.16 4.70 -2.99
CA GLU A 14 -11.38 4.80 -1.75
C GLU A 14 -11.95 3.90 -0.66
N ALA A 15 -13.27 3.91 -0.47
CA ALA A 15 -13.94 3.03 0.50
C ALA A 15 -13.72 1.55 0.18
N VAL A 16 -13.80 1.17 -1.10
CA VAL A 16 -13.51 -0.21 -1.54
C VAL A 16 -12.02 -0.55 -1.32
N ALA A 17 -11.11 0.37 -1.60
CA ALA A 17 -9.68 0.19 -1.39
C ALA A 17 -9.34 -0.01 0.09
N GLU A 18 -9.91 0.80 0.99
CA GLU A 18 -9.69 0.66 2.44
C GLU A 18 -10.24 -0.67 2.96
N LYS A 19 -11.43 -1.08 2.50
CA LYS A 19 -12.00 -2.38 2.87
C LYS A 19 -11.09 -3.54 2.42
N ALA A 20 -10.60 -3.49 1.19
CA ALA A 20 -9.66 -4.48 0.68
C ALA A 20 -8.35 -4.49 1.50
N ALA A 21 -7.82 -3.32 1.85
CA ALA A 21 -6.63 -3.19 2.68
C ALA A 21 -6.84 -3.81 4.06
N SER A 22 -8.00 -3.61 4.69
CA SER A 22 -8.36 -4.23 5.97
C SER A 22 -8.36 -5.76 5.89
N CYS A 23 -9.03 -6.32 4.88
CA CYS A 23 -9.07 -7.78 4.70
C CYS A 23 -7.67 -8.36 4.46
N ILE A 24 -6.82 -7.67 3.70
CA ILE A 24 -5.43 -8.10 3.47
C ILE A 24 -4.63 -8.10 4.79
N ARG A 25 -4.77 -7.07 5.63
CA ARG A 25 -4.10 -7.00 6.94
C ARG A 25 -4.52 -8.17 7.84
N GLU A 26 -5.81 -8.51 7.86
CA GLU A 26 -6.34 -9.65 8.61
C GLU A 26 -5.75 -10.98 8.12
N CYS A 27 -5.74 -11.21 6.80
CA CYS A 27 -5.12 -12.41 6.21
C CYS A 27 -3.62 -12.52 6.53
N MET A 28 -2.89 -11.40 6.48
CA MET A 28 -1.48 -11.36 6.82
C MET A 28 -1.24 -11.68 8.29
N ALA A 29 -2.09 -11.18 9.20
CA ALA A 29 -2.03 -11.52 10.61
C ALA A 29 -2.25 -13.02 10.86
N LEU A 30 -3.25 -13.64 10.22
CA LEU A 30 -3.51 -15.09 10.34
C LEU A 30 -2.35 -15.95 9.86
N MET A 31 -1.71 -15.60 8.74
CA MET A 31 -0.52 -16.31 8.24
C MET A 31 0.65 -16.16 9.22
N ARG A 32 0.80 -14.99 9.83
CA ARG A 32 1.83 -14.74 10.83
C ARG A 32 1.60 -15.56 12.09
N GLU A 33 0.37 -15.60 12.59
CA GLU A 33 -0.04 -16.43 13.74
C GLU A 33 0.18 -17.92 13.47
N SER A 34 0.06 -18.35 12.21
CA SER A 34 0.37 -19.71 11.76
C SER A 34 1.88 -20.02 11.69
N GLY A 35 2.73 -19.08 12.12
CA GLY A 35 4.18 -19.25 12.19
C GLY A 35 4.93 -18.87 10.90
N MET A 36 4.26 -18.31 9.90
CA MET A 36 4.94 -17.91 8.67
C MET A 36 5.85 -16.69 8.90
N PRO A 37 7.09 -16.71 8.36
CA PRO A 37 7.97 -15.54 8.37
C PRO A 37 7.38 -14.34 7.62
N TRP A 38 7.62 -13.13 8.14
CA TRP A 38 7.04 -11.90 7.58
C TRP A 38 7.51 -11.61 6.15
N ASP A 39 8.78 -11.84 5.87
CA ASP A 39 9.39 -11.72 4.55
C ASP A 39 8.70 -12.62 3.52
N SER A 40 8.38 -13.86 3.91
CA SER A 40 7.66 -14.82 3.06
C SER A 40 6.22 -14.38 2.77
N ILE A 41 5.50 -13.90 3.80
CA ILE A 41 4.13 -13.38 3.66
C ILE A 41 4.11 -12.19 2.69
N ILE A 42 5.00 -11.22 2.88
CA ILE A 42 5.06 -10.00 2.07
C ILE A 42 5.45 -10.33 0.64
N ALA A 43 6.46 -11.18 0.43
CA ALA A 43 6.88 -11.60 -0.91
C ALA A 43 5.75 -12.32 -1.66
N GLY A 44 5.04 -13.23 -0.98
CA GLY A 44 3.90 -13.93 -1.56
C GLY A 44 2.75 -13.00 -1.92
N ALA A 45 2.36 -12.12 -1.00
CA ALA A 45 1.30 -11.13 -1.25
C ALA A 45 1.66 -10.20 -2.43
N HIS A 46 2.92 -9.76 -2.52
CA HIS A 46 3.39 -8.94 -3.63
C HIS A 46 3.34 -9.68 -4.97
N ALA A 47 3.77 -10.94 -5.01
CA ALA A 47 3.71 -11.77 -6.21
C ALA A 47 2.27 -12.01 -6.69
N GLU A 48 1.34 -12.21 -5.77
CA GLU A 48 -0.08 -12.41 -6.08
C GLU A 48 -0.70 -11.14 -6.67
N VAL A 49 -0.42 -9.96 -6.09
CA VAL A 49 -0.90 -8.68 -6.61
C VAL A 49 -0.38 -8.42 -8.02
N ILE A 50 0.92 -8.66 -8.28
CA ILE A 50 1.50 -8.50 -9.62
C ILE A 50 0.83 -9.46 -10.61
N SER A 51 0.58 -10.70 -10.21
CA SER A 51 -0.08 -11.71 -11.05
C SER A 51 -1.51 -11.28 -11.40
N ALA A 52 -2.29 -10.86 -10.40
CA ALA A 52 -3.64 -10.35 -10.60
C ALA A 52 -3.67 -9.11 -11.52
N MET A 53 -2.75 -8.16 -11.33
CA MET A 53 -2.63 -6.98 -12.19
C MET A 53 -2.27 -7.35 -13.64
N THR A 54 -1.37 -8.32 -13.81
CA THR A 54 -0.96 -8.81 -15.13
C THR A 54 -2.12 -9.47 -15.85
N LEU A 55 -2.91 -10.28 -15.14
CA LEU A 55 -4.10 -10.94 -15.70
C LEU A 55 -5.22 -9.95 -16.04
N ALA A 56 -5.45 -8.93 -15.20
CA ALA A 56 -6.53 -7.97 -15.39
C ALA A 56 -6.21 -6.89 -16.45
N PHE A 57 -4.97 -6.41 -16.50
CA PHE A 57 -4.59 -5.22 -17.28
C PHE A 57 -3.51 -5.49 -18.34
N GLY A 58 -2.92 -6.68 -18.35
CA GLY A 58 -1.77 -7.02 -19.17
C GLY A 58 -0.43 -6.53 -18.59
N GLY A 59 0.66 -7.19 -18.99
CA GLY A 59 1.98 -7.00 -18.38
C GLY A 59 2.53 -5.57 -18.47
N ARG A 60 2.32 -4.85 -19.58
CA ARG A 60 2.80 -3.46 -19.72
C ARG A 60 2.13 -2.51 -18.72
N MET A 61 0.82 -2.62 -18.55
CA MET A 61 0.09 -1.77 -17.61
C MET A 61 0.45 -2.13 -16.17
N ALA A 62 0.55 -3.42 -15.86
CA ALA A 62 0.98 -3.89 -14.55
C ALA A 62 2.38 -3.33 -14.18
N ALA A 63 3.35 -3.43 -15.10
CA ALA A 63 4.70 -2.89 -14.89
C ALA A 63 4.69 -1.36 -14.70
N HIS A 64 3.89 -0.64 -15.48
CA HIS A 64 3.74 0.81 -15.31
C HIS A 64 3.18 1.16 -13.93
N CYS A 65 2.11 0.50 -13.50
CA CYS A 65 1.52 0.70 -12.18
C CYS A 65 2.52 0.41 -11.05
N CYS A 66 3.30 -0.67 -11.15
CA CYS A 66 4.35 -1.00 -10.19
C CYS A 66 5.46 0.06 -10.15
N THR A 67 5.90 0.56 -11.30
CA THR A 67 6.92 1.62 -11.39
C THR A 67 6.43 2.91 -10.76
N SER A 68 5.22 3.36 -11.11
CA SER A 68 4.64 4.56 -10.52
C SER A 68 4.35 4.42 -9.03
N ALA A 69 4.02 3.20 -8.55
CA ALA A 69 3.91 2.94 -7.12
C ALA A 69 5.29 3.05 -6.44
N ALA A 70 6.32 2.45 -7.03
CA ALA A 70 7.70 2.52 -6.54
C ALA A 70 8.17 3.98 -6.40
N GLU A 71 7.96 4.80 -7.43
CA GLU A 71 8.31 6.23 -7.42
C GLU A 71 7.69 6.98 -6.24
N ARG A 72 6.43 6.69 -5.89
CA ARG A 72 5.73 7.32 -4.77
C ARG A 72 6.26 6.87 -3.40
N VAL A 73 6.65 5.60 -3.27
CA VAL A 73 7.14 5.07 -1.99
C VAL A 73 8.61 5.37 -1.75
N CYS A 74 9.42 5.54 -2.81
CA CYS A 74 10.84 5.89 -2.69
C CYS A 74 11.08 7.24 -1.99
N THR A 75 10.08 8.12 -1.96
CA THR A 75 10.16 9.42 -1.28
C THR A 75 9.56 9.43 0.11
N LEU A 76 8.96 8.33 0.56
CA LEU A 76 8.34 8.27 1.88
C LEU A 76 9.42 8.13 2.96
N PRO A 77 9.32 8.90 4.06
CA PRO A 77 10.26 8.79 5.16
C PRO A 77 10.18 7.40 5.81
N SER A 78 11.32 6.90 6.29
CA SER A 78 11.31 5.72 7.13
C SER A 78 10.65 6.01 8.48
N GLU A 79 10.27 4.96 9.22
CA GLU A 79 9.77 5.12 10.60
C GLU A 79 10.80 5.83 11.50
N ALA A 80 12.09 5.59 11.28
CA ALA A 80 13.17 6.25 12.01
C ALA A 80 13.24 7.75 11.68
N ASP A 81 13.09 8.13 10.40
CA ASP A 81 13.05 9.54 9.98
C ASP A 81 11.84 10.26 10.59
N HIS A 82 10.69 9.59 10.64
CA HIS A 82 9.49 10.13 11.28
C HIS A 82 9.68 10.31 12.78
N ALA A 83 10.22 9.29 13.48
CA ALA A 83 10.49 9.36 14.91
C ALA A 83 11.46 10.50 15.28
N LEU A 84 12.51 10.71 14.46
CA LEU A 84 13.46 11.80 14.64
C LEU A 84 12.79 13.18 14.46
N ALA A 85 11.96 13.33 13.42
CA ALA A 85 11.24 14.57 13.17
C ALA A 85 10.23 14.92 14.28
N CYS A 86 9.67 13.91 14.95
CA CYS A 86 8.74 14.11 16.07
C CYS A 86 9.43 14.32 17.43
N ALA A 87 10.74 14.11 17.54
CA ALA A 87 11.46 14.31 18.78
C ALA A 87 11.55 15.80 19.14
N ARG A 88 11.36 16.14 20.43
CA ARG A 88 11.57 17.52 20.90
C ARG A 88 13.03 17.92 20.74
N PRO A 89 13.35 19.11 20.20
CA PRO A 89 14.73 19.56 20.08
C PRO A 89 15.36 19.67 21.47
N ALA A 90 16.54 19.09 21.64
CA ALA A 90 17.23 18.96 22.92
C ALA A 90 17.85 20.27 23.46
N GLY A 91 17.61 21.42 22.80
CA GLY A 91 18.19 22.71 23.18
C GLY A 91 17.20 23.86 23.07
N SER A 92 17.26 24.77 24.03
CA SER A 92 16.72 26.12 23.92
C SER A 92 17.83 27.06 23.44
N ALA A 93 17.54 27.89 22.43
CA ALA A 93 18.41 28.99 22.01
C ALA A 93 18.45 30.11 23.05
#